data_AF-A0A1G0V8L2-F1
#
_entry.id   AF-A0A1G0V8L2-F1
#
_cell.length_a   1.000
_cell.length_b   1.000
_cell.length_c   1.000
_cell.angle_alpha   90.00
_cell.angle_beta   90.00
_cell.angle_gamma   90.00
#
_symmetry.space_group_name_H-M   'P 1'
#
loop_
_entity.id
_entity.type
_entity.pdbx_description
1 polymer ?
#
loop_
_entity_poly.entity_id
_entity_poly.type
_entity_poly.pdbx_seq_one_letter_code
_entity_poly.pdbx_strand_id
1 'polypeptide(L)'
;MAKSKSKTSTAVPSYPRHSLEKVLRIPKAILEQNAGKECTDEESAKYVGVKYNKGPYNLELVSAIKFGLLERPESGKIRLSDIAKKILKPVEENERTGGLREAIMKAPIISDIYTHYRGENLPDSQFFDNALTEKFKIPLNKLSEFKGIFFESLKTAELIVEKDGKDRLLDISQDISSHEKVEESFKKLEKTTKVKVGDICFVMMPFADPIGSYYEKVYKPAIEKAGLKPVRADNEIFGSGKIIDQIWSEINSA
;
A
#
# COMPACT_ATOMS: atom_id res chain seq x y z
N MET A 1 -3.10 38.06 -43.81
CA MET A 1 -2.45 37.41 -42.65
C MET A 1 -3.53 37.02 -41.65
N ALA A 2 -4.01 35.77 -41.68
CA ALA A 2 -4.96 35.25 -40.71
C ALA A 2 -4.17 34.60 -39.56
N LYS A 3 -4.30 35.14 -38.35
CA LYS A 3 -3.70 34.58 -37.13
C LYS A 3 -4.35 33.23 -36.83
N SER A 4 -3.58 32.16 -36.96
CA SER A 4 -3.93 30.82 -36.47
C SER A 4 -4.10 30.87 -34.95
N LYS A 5 -5.32 30.63 -34.46
CA LYS A 5 -5.57 30.35 -33.05
C LYS A 5 -5.00 28.98 -32.73
N SER A 6 -3.90 28.95 -31.99
CA SER A 6 -3.38 27.75 -31.33
C SER A 6 -4.49 27.12 -30.49
N LYS A 7 -5.00 25.96 -30.93
CA LYS A 7 -5.83 25.09 -30.11
C LYS A 7 -4.89 24.49 -29.06
N THR A 8 -4.98 24.98 -27.83
CA THR A 8 -4.36 24.35 -26.66
C THR A 8 -4.91 22.93 -26.57
N SER A 9 -4.11 21.93 -26.93
CA SER A 9 -4.43 20.53 -26.68
C SER A 9 -4.55 20.38 -25.16
N THR A 10 -5.78 20.24 -24.68
CA THR A 10 -6.04 19.92 -23.29
C THR A 10 -5.52 18.51 -23.05
N ALA A 11 -4.26 18.40 -22.65
CA ALA A 11 -3.65 17.15 -22.24
C ALA A 11 -4.60 16.49 -21.22
N VAL A 12 -5.08 15.29 -21.54
CA VAL A 12 -5.95 14.52 -20.65
C VAL A 12 -5.22 14.42 -19.32
N PRO A 13 -5.81 14.88 -18.20
CA PRO A 13 -5.13 14.82 -16.92
C PRO A 13 -4.71 13.38 -16.62
N SER A 14 -3.43 13.18 -16.30
CA SER A 14 -2.85 11.84 -16.13
C SER A 14 -3.40 11.09 -14.90
N TYR A 15 -4.06 11.80 -13.98
CA TYR A 15 -4.57 11.27 -12.71
C TYR A 15 -6.02 10.72 -12.77
N PRO A 16 -6.45 9.86 -11.83
CA PRO A 16 -7.83 9.37 -11.72
C PRO A 16 -8.85 10.49 -11.48
N ARG A 17 -10.05 10.41 -12.04
CA ARG A 17 -11.09 11.44 -11.92
C ARG A 17 -12.17 11.12 -10.88
N HIS A 18 -12.00 10.03 -10.18
CA HIS A 18 -12.85 9.54 -9.10
C HIS A 18 -11.95 9.04 -7.98
N SER A 19 -12.45 9.05 -6.75
CA SER A 19 -11.73 8.48 -5.60
C SER A 19 -11.59 6.96 -5.72
N LEU A 20 -10.61 6.41 -5.00
CA LEU A 20 -10.38 4.97 -4.92
C LEU A 20 -11.66 4.21 -4.49
N GLU A 21 -12.37 4.71 -3.48
CA GLU A 21 -13.61 4.10 -3.00
C GLU A 21 -14.68 4.02 -4.09
N LYS A 22 -14.91 5.12 -4.82
CA LYS A 22 -15.94 5.20 -5.87
C LYS A 22 -15.67 4.22 -7.00
N VAL A 23 -14.42 4.13 -7.46
CA VAL A 23 -14.07 3.30 -8.61
C VAL A 23 -14.14 1.79 -8.34
N LEU A 24 -14.17 1.36 -7.06
CA LEU A 24 -14.32 -0.06 -6.71
C LEU A 24 -15.66 -0.65 -7.17
N ARG A 25 -16.64 0.19 -7.50
CA ARG A 25 -17.96 -0.24 -8.00
C ARG A 25 -17.86 -1.08 -9.27
N ILE A 26 -17.01 -0.71 -10.24
CA ILE A 26 -16.87 -1.46 -11.49
C ILE A 26 -16.20 -2.83 -11.26
N PRO A 27 -15.03 -2.93 -10.60
CA PRO A 27 -14.44 -4.21 -10.20
C PRO A 27 -15.38 -5.13 -9.43
N LYS A 28 -16.14 -4.58 -8.46
CA LYS A 28 -17.16 -5.34 -7.70
C LYS A 28 -18.21 -5.97 -8.61
N ALA A 29 -18.77 -5.19 -9.52
CA ALA A 29 -19.79 -5.69 -10.44
C ALA A 29 -19.25 -6.77 -11.40
N ILE A 30 -18.02 -6.62 -11.91
CA ILE A 30 -17.37 -7.66 -12.73
C ILE A 30 -17.15 -8.95 -11.92
N LEU A 31 -16.77 -8.82 -10.64
CA LEU A 31 -16.58 -9.95 -9.75
C LEU A 31 -17.89 -10.69 -9.48
N GLU A 32 -18.96 -9.97 -9.19
CA GLU A 32 -20.27 -10.53 -8.85
C GLU A 32 -20.97 -11.15 -10.07
N GLN A 33 -20.92 -10.49 -11.23
CA GLN A 33 -21.67 -10.91 -12.42
C GLN A 33 -20.89 -11.87 -13.32
N ASN A 34 -19.55 -11.81 -13.33
CA ASN A 34 -18.70 -12.59 -14.23
C ASN A 34 -17.55 -13.31 -13.52
N ALA A 35 -17.62 -13.48 -12.19
CA ALA A 35 -16.58 -14.12 -11.38
C ALA A 35 -15.18 -13.50 -11.56
N GLY A 36 -15.10 -12.23 -11.98
CA GLY A 36 -13.82 -11.53 -12.22
C GLY A 36 -13.12 -11.88 -13.54
N LYS A 37 -13.78 -12.64 -14.42
CA LYS A 37 -13.24 -13.01 -15.74
C LYS A 37 -13.22 -11.79 -16.67
N GLU A 38 -12.41 -11.92 -17.72
CA GLU A 38 -12.35 -10.95 -18.81
C GLU A 38 -13.75 -10.66 -19.38
N CYS A 39 -14.03 -9.38 -19.60
CA CYS A 39 -15.25 -8.89 -20.24
C CYS A 39 -14.95 -7.63 -21.05
N THR A 40 -15.89 -7.23 -21.89
CA THR A 40 -15.84 -5.98 -22.65
C THR A 40 -16.17 -4.77 -21.78
N ASP A 41 -15.77 -3.57 -22.23
CA ASP A 41 -16.18 -2.30 -21.63
C ASP A 41 -17.72 -2.13 -21.61
N GLU A 42 -18.43 -2.72 -22.59
CA GLU A 42 -19.90 -2.68 -22.66
C GLU A 42 -20.55 -3.62 -21.64
N GLU A 43 -20.06 -4.85 -21.50
CA GLU A 43 -20.56 -5.80 -20.51
C GLU A 43 -20.38 -5.28 -19.09
N SER A 44 -19.21 -4.71 -18.80
CA SER A 44 -18.95 -4.07 -17.51
C SER A 44 -19.87 -2.88 -17.21
N ALA A 45 -20.26 -2.10 -18.23
CA ALA A 45 -21.29 -1.07 -18.06
C ALA A 45 -22.66 -1.66 -17.69
N LYS A 46 -23.04 -2.78 -18.33
CA LYS A 46 -24.27 -3.52 -18.02
C LYS A 46 -24.25 -4.07 -16.60
N TYR A 47 -23.12 -4.61 -16.15
CA TYR A 47 -22.96 -5.14 -14.78
C TYR A 47 -23.21 -4.09 -13.71
N VAL A 48 -22.79 -2.85 -13.94
CA VAL A 48 -23.04 -1.72 -13.01
C VAL A 48 -24.38 -1.02 -13.25
N GLY A 49 -25.21 -1.52 -14.18
CA GLY A 49 -26.56 -1.01 -14.45
C GLY A 49 -26.62 0.30 -15.23
N VAL A 50 -25.60 0.64 -16.02
CA VAL A 50 -25.56 1.87 -16.83
C VAL A 50 -25.49 1.58 -18.32
N LYS A 51 -25.95 2.53 -19.14
CA LYS A 51 -25.87 2.40 -20.58
C LYS A 51 -24.45 2.71 -21.07
N TYR A 52 -23.84 1.77 -21.79
CA TYR A 52 -22.54 1.97 -22.42
C TYR A 52 -22.54 3.19 -23.35
N ASN A 53 -21.42 3.91 -23.40
CA ASN A 53 -21.24 5.16 -24.14
C ASN A 53 -22.23 6.30 -23.80
N LYS A 54 -22.96 6.21 -22.68
CA LYS A 54 -23.77 7.30 -22.15
C LYS A 54 -23.36 7.61 -20.71
N GLY A 55 -23.06 8.88 -20.44
CA GLY A 55 -22.74 9.35 -19.09
C GLY A 55 -21.28 9.13 -18.67
N PRO A 56 -20.98 9.29 -17.37
CA PRO A 56 -19.60 9.37 -16.85
C PRO A 56 -18.90 8.01 -16.72
N TYR A 57 -19.53 6.91 -17.15
CA TYR A 57 -19.01 5.54 -17.00
C TYR A 57 -17.58 5.37 -17.52
N ASN A 58 -17.29 5.86 -18.73
CA ASN A 58 -15.95 5.72 -19.31
C ASN A 58 -14.87 6.39 -18.44
N LEU A 59 -15.21 7.53 -17.82
CA LEU A 59 -14.28 8.25 -16.96
C LEU A 59 -14.03 7.52 -15.64
N GLU A 60 -15.06 6.88 -15.08
CA GLU A 60 -14.96 5.99 -13.92
C GLU A 60 -14.09 4.76 -14.24
N LEU A 61 -14.33 4.12 -15.40
CA LEU A 61 -13.55 2.98 -15.88
C LEU A 61 -12.06 3.34 -16.04
N VAL A 62 -11.76 4.46 -16.69
CA VAL A 62 -10.38 4.95 -16.84
C VAL A 62 -9.75 5.26 -15.49
N SER A 63 -10.53 5.75 -14.52
CA SER A 63 -10.04 6.00 -13.16
C SER A 63 -9.69 4.68 -12.46
N ALA A 64 -10.53 3.66 -12.56
CA ALA A 64 -10.26 2.32 -12.02
C ALA A 64 -8.99 1.69 -12.61
N ILE A 65 -8.77 1.84 -13.92
CA ILE A 65 -7.55 1.38 -14.61
C ILE A 65 -6.32 2.14 -14.07
N LYS A 66 -6.42 3.46 -13.87
CA LYS A 66 -5.31 4.27 -13.32
C LYS A 66 -4.93 3.87 -11.89
N PHE A 67 -5.89 3.42 -11.08
CA PHE A 67 -5.61 2.82 -9.76
C PHE A 67 -5.08 1.38 -9.85
N GLY A 68 -4.95 0.81 -11.05
CA GLY A 68 -4.48 -0.56 -11.24
C GLY A 68 -5.49 -1.62 -10.82
N LEU A 69 -6.78 -1.28 -10.66
CA LEU A 69 -7.84 -2.23 -10.28
C LEU A 69 -8.29 -3.09 -11.47
N LEU A 70 -8.09 -2.59 -12.68
CA LEU A 70 -8.47 -3.24 -13.92
C LEU A 70 -7.30 -3.20 -14.89
N GLU A 71 -7.11 -4.31 -15.61
CA GLU A 71 -6.12 -4.45 -16.66
C GLU A 71 -6.81 -4.50 -18.02
N ARG A 72 -6.14 -3.96 -19.05
CA ARG A 72 -6.53 -4.14 -20.44
C ARG A 72 -5.64 -5.19 -21.10
N PRO A 73 -6.09 -6.46 -21.19
CA PRO A 73 -5.34 -7.49 -21.92
C PRO A 73 -5.33 -7.21 -23.43
N GLU A 74 -6.44 -6.68 -23.95
CA GLU A 74 -6.58 -6.24 -25.34
C GLU A 74 -7.50 -5.02 -25.44
N SER A 75 -7.53 -4.39 -26.61
CA SER A 75 -8.35 -3.20 -26.85
C SER A 75 -9.84 -3.51 -26.64
N GLY A 76 -10.53 -2.70 -25.83
CA GLY A 76 -11.97 -2.84 -25.55
C GLY A 76 -12.35 -3.94 -24.57
N LYS A 77 -11.36 -4.69 -24.04
CA LYS A 77 -11.57 -5.66 -22.97
C LYS A 77 -10.84 -5.28 -21.70
N ILE A 78 -11.39 -5.75 -20.59
CA ILE A 78 -10.90 -5.52 -19.24
C ILE A 78 -11.04 -6.79 -18.39
N ARG A 79 -10.21 -6.91 -17.37
CA ARG A 79 -10.31 -7.94 -16.33
C ARG A 79 -9.87 -7.39 -14.98
N LEU A 80 -10.23 -8.08 -13.89
CA LEU A 80 -9.70 -7.77 -12.56
C LEU A 80 -8.19 -8.00 -12.51
N SER A 81 -7.47 -7.03 -11.97
CA SER A 81 -6.07 -7.22 -11.57
C SER A 81 -5.95 -8.01 -10.27
N ASP A 82 -4.74 -8.41 -9.91
CA ASP A 82 -4.48 -9.03 -8.61
C ASP A 82 -4.69 -8.06 -7.45
N ILE A 83 -4.41 -6.76 -7.65
CA ILE A 83 -4.72 -5.69 -6.68
C ILE A 83 -6.23 -5.68 -6.36
N ALA A 84 -7.08 -5.72 -7.39
CA ALA A 84 -8.52 -5.73 -7.17
C ALA A 84 -8.99 -7.01 -6.47
N LYS A 85 -8.38 -8.17 -6.76
CA LYS A 85 -8.70 -9.42 -6.05
C LYS A 85 -8.35 -9.32 -4.56
N LYS A 86 -7.15 -8.82 -4.21
CA LYS A 86 -6.73 -8.58 -2.81
C LYS A 86 -7.72 -7.67 -2.07
N ILE A 87 -8.24 -6.64 -2.74
CA ILE A 87 -9.19 -5.70 -2.12
C ILE A 87 -10.59 -6.32 -1.94
N LEU A 88 -11.08 -7.05 -2.95
CA LEU A 88 -12.47 -7.49 -3.02
C LEU A 88 -12.72 -8.88 -2.42
N LYS A 89 -11.69 -9.73 -2.42
CA LYS A 89 -11.71 -11.09 -1.83
C LYS A 89 -10.43 -11.29 -1.01
N PRO A 90 -10.22 -10.51 0.06
CA PRO A 90 -9.07 -10.70 0.94
C PRO A 90 -9.16 -12.07 1.62
N VAL A 91 -8.05 -12.79 1.64
CA VAL A 91 -7.90 -14.04 2.40
C VAL A 91 -7.51 -13.72 3.84
N GLU A 92 -6.65 -12.71 4.01
CA GLU A 92 -6.15 -12.25 5.31
C GLU A 92 -6.70 -10.86 5.65
N GLU A 93 -6.75 -10.53 6.94
CA GLU A 93 -7.30 -9.25 7.44
C GLU A 93 -6.59 -8.03 6.84
N ASN A 94 -5.26 -8.12 6.62
CA ASN A 94 -4.44 -7.01 6.11
C ASN A 94 -4.37 -6.92 4.58
N GLU A 95 -4.81 -7.94 3.83
CA GLU A 95 -4.69 -7.96 2.36
C GLU A 95 -5.50 -6.84 1.71
N ARG A 96 -6.68 -6.53 2.27
CA ARG A 96 -7.53 -5.47 1.73
C ARG A 96 -6.84 -4.12 1.82
N THR A 97 -6.33 -3.77 3.00
CA THR A 97 -5.63 -2.50 3.22
C THR A 97 -4.35 -2.44 2.41
N GLY A 98 -3.59 -3.54 2.33
CA GLY A 98 -2.43 -3.67 1.46
C GLY A 98 -2.75 -3.41 -0.02
N GLY A 99 -3.83 -4.00 -0.53
CA GLY A 99 -4.28 -3.78 -1.91
C GLY A 99 -4.73 -2.33 -2.17
N LEU A 100 -5.43 -1.70 -1.22
CA LEU A 100 -5.83 -0.30 -1.34
C LEU A 100 -4.61 0.63 -1.40
N ARG A 101 -3.59 0.36 -0.58
CA ARG A 101 -2.31 1.07 -0.58
C ARG A 101 -1.53 0.86 -1.89
N GLU A 102 -1.52 -0.38 -2.40
CA GLU A 102 -0.92 -0.71 -3.70
C GLU A 102 -1.60 0.06 -4.84
N ALA A 103 -2.94 0.19 -4.79
CA ALA A 103 -3.71 0.97 -5.77
C ALA A 103 -3.34 2.47 -5.76
N ILE A 104 -3.10 3.06 -4.58
CA ILE A 104 -2.61 4.44 -4.47
C ILE A 104 -1.26 4.62 -5.15
N MET A 105 -0.35 3.64 -5.01
CA MET A 105 0.98 3.67 -5.63
C MET A 105 0.92 3.50 -7.16
N LYS A 106 -0.14 2.93 -7.71
CA LYS A 106 -0.37 2.83 -9.17
C LYS A 106 -0.95 4.12 -9.76
N ALA A 107 -1.68 4.91 -8.96
CA ALA A 107 -2.39 6.08 -9.43
C ALA A 107 -1.43 7.23 -9.80
N PRO A 108 -1.34 7.64 -11.08
CA PRO A 108 -0.43 8.70 -11.49
C PRO A 108 -0.71 10.01 -10.77
N ILE A 109 0.34 10.77 -10.48
CA ILE A 109 0.34 12.04 -9.70
C ILE A 109 -0.02 11.85 -8.23
N ILE A 110 -1.04 11.03 -7.89
CA ILE A 110 -1.35 10.69 -6.50
C ILE A 110 -0.16 9.97 -5.85
N SER A 111 0.42 8.98 -6.54
CA SER A 111 1.63 8.26 -6.11
C SER A 111 2.80 9.21 -5.85
N ASP A 112 2.98 10.21 -6.72
CA ASP A 112 4.11 11.14 -6.67
C ASP A 112 3.98 12.09 -5.48
N ILE A 113 2.76 12.60 -5.24
CA ILE A 113 2.46 13.46 -4.09
C ILE A 113 2.57 12.66 -2.79
N TYR A 114 2.00 11.46 -2.74
CA TYR A 114 2.12 10.59 -1.57
C TYR A 114 3.59 10.29 -1.26
N THR A 115 4.38 9.90 -2.25
CA THR A 115 5.81 9.60 -2.08
C THR A 115 6.60 10.83 -1.61
N HIS A 116 6.20 12.02 -2.07
CA HIS A 116 6.86 13.27 -1.69
C HIS A 116 6.61 13.67 -0.22
N TYR A 117 5.41 13.41 0.32
CA TYR A 117 5.00 13.87 1.66
C TYR A 117 4.84 12.74 2.69
N ARG A 118 4.99 11.46 2.32
CA ARG A 118 4.85 10.33 3.26
C ARG A 118 5.77 10.51 4.46
N GLY A 119 5.24 10.27 5.65
CA GLY A 119 5.95 10.45 6.91
C GLY A 119 5.89 11.88 7.48
N GLU A 120 5.51 12.87 6.67
CA GLU A 120 5.45 14.29 7.02
C GLU A 120 4.02 14.81 7.15
N ASN A 121 3.88 15.99 7.77
CA ASN A 121 2.63 16.74 7.75
C ASN A 121 2.48 17.44 6.41
N LEU A 122 1.27 17.48 5.86
CA LEU A 122 0.98 18.29 4.69
C LEU A 122 1.17 19.78 5.03
N PRO A 123 1.68 20.57 4.08
CA PRO A 123 1.75 22.02 4.23
C PRO A 123 0.36 22.63 4.43
N ASP A 124 0.32 23.86 4.96
CA ASP A 124 -0.94 24.60 5.07
C ASP A 124 -1.58 24.78 3.68
N SER A 125 -2.91 24.94 3.64
CA SER A 125 -3.69 24.86 2.39
C SER A 125 -3.14 25.68 1.23
N GLN A 126 -2.66 26.91 1.48
CA GLN A 126 -2.11 27.77 0.43
C GLN A 126 -0.80 27.22 -0.14
N PHE A 127 0.10 26.73 0.71
CA PHE A 127 1.37 26.14 0.27
C PHE A 127 1.17 24.81 -0.44
N PHE A 128 0.20 24.02 0.01
CA PHE A 128 -0.15 22.78 -0.67
C PHE A 128 -0.72 23.06 -2.07
N ASP A 129 -1.61 24.05 -2.21
CA ASP A 129 -2.16 24.45 -3.52
C ASP A 129 -1.08 24.95 -4.49
N ASN A 130 -0.12 25.73 -3.99
CA ASN A 130 1.04 26.16 -4.77
C ASN A 130 1.91 24.96 -5.19
N ALA A 131 2.17 24.01 -4.30
CA ALA A 131 2.92 22.81 -4.66
C ALA A 131 2.20 21.97 -5.72
N LEU A 132 0.88 21.76 -5.59
CA LEU A 132 0.07 21.03 -6.57
C LEU A 132 0.11 21.67 -7.96
N THR A 133 0.08 22.99 -8.04
CA THR A 133 0.13 23.73 -9.32
C THR A 133 1.53 23.80 -9.91
N GLU A 134 2.53 24.20 -9.12
CA GLU A 134 3.88 24.49 -9.62
C GLU A 134 4.69 23.22 -9.82
N LYS A 135 4.65 22.29 -8.87
CA LYS A 135 5.46 21.06 -8.89
C LYS A 135 4.74 19.92 -9.61
N PHE A 136 3.50 19.66 -9.25
CA PHE A 136 2.72 18.53 -9.79
C PHE A 136 1.90 18.89 -11.03
N LYS A 137 2.00 20.14 -11.50
CA LYS A 137 1.40 20.65 -12.75
C LYS A 137 -0.11 20.44 -12.84
N ILE A 138 -0.81 20.48 -11.70
CA ILE A 138 -2.26 20.37 -11.65
C ILE A 138 -2.86 21.74 -12.02
N PRO A 139 -3.77 21.82 -13.01
CA PRO A 139 -4.41 23.09 -13.37
C PRO A 139 -5.20 23.69 -12.22
N LEU A 140 -5.12 25.01 -12.04
CA LEU A 140 -5.76 25.74 -10.93
C LEU A 140 -7.28 25.50 -10.87
N ASN A 141 -7.94 25.45 -12.04
CA ASN A 141 -9.38 25.17 -12.16
C ASN A 141 -9.76 23.71 -11.83
N LYS A 142 -8.79 22.84 -11.57
CA LYS A 142 -8.98 21.42 -11.22
C LYS A 142 -8.52 21.09 -9.80
N LEU A 143 -7.90 22.03 -9.08
CA LEU A 143 -7.36 21.77 -7.73
C LEU A 143 -8.41 21.26 -6.75
N SER A 144 -9.57 21.90 -6.67
CA SER A 144 -10.61 21.51 -5.72
C SER A 144 -11.08 20.07 -5.95
N GLU A 145 -11.37 19.73 -7.20
CA GLU A 145 -11.75 18.37 -7.62
C GLU A 145 -10.63 17.36 -7.30
N PHE A 146 -9.39 17.69 -7.67
CA PHE A 146 -8.23 16.83 -7.42
C PHE A 146 -8.01 16.59 -5.92
N LYS A 147 -8.05 17.64 -5.09
CA LYS A 147 -7.89 17.51 -3.63
C LYS A 147 -8.95 16.59 -3.05
N GLY A 148 -10.21 16.74 -3.47
CA GLY A 148 -11.28 15.83 -3.06
C GLY A 148 -10.95 14.37 -3.37
N ILE A 149 -10.55 14.09 -4.61
CA ILE A 149 -10.14 12.73 -5.03
C ILE A 149 -8.95 12.23 -4.23
N PHE A 150 -7.92 13.06 -4.04
CA PHE A 150 -6.68 12.74 -3.34
C PHE A 150 -6.96 12.37 -1.88
N PHE A 151 -7.61 13.25 -1.13
CA PHE A 151 -7.90 13.02 0.29
C PHE A 151 -8.86 11.85 0.51
N GLU A 152 -9.92 11.73 -0.28
CA GLU A 152 -10.86 10.61 -0.18
C GLU A 152 -10.15 9.28 -0.45
N SER A 153 -9.27 9.23 -1.44
CA SER A 153 -8.50 8.03 -1.77
C SER A 153 -7.48 7.66 -0.69
N LEU A 154 -6.75 8.63 -0.13
CA LEU A 154 -5.81 8.36 0.95
C LEU A 154 -6.50 7.94 2.25
N LYS A 155 -7.67 8.51 2.55
CA LYS A 155 -8.50 8.07 3.68
C LYS A 155 -8.96 6.63 3.49
N THR A 156 -9.41 6.28 2.29
CA THR A 156 -9.82 4.91 1.94
C THR A 156 -8.68 3.90 2.16
N ALA A 157 -7.44 4.28 1.84
CA ALA A 157 -6.26 3.43 1.98
C ALA A 157 -5.58 3.52 3.37
N GLU A 158 -6.18 4.25 4.32
CA GLU A 158 -5.63 4.47 5.65
C GLU A 158 -4.19 5.04 5.61
N LEU A 159 -3.96 6.00 4.72
CA LEU A 159 -2.65 6.63 4.47
C LEU A 159 -2.54 8.06 5.00
N ILE A 160 -3.60 8.57 5.60
CA ILE A 160 -3.66 9.93 6.13
C ILE A 160 -4.38 9.95 7.48
N VAL A 161 -3.83 10.69 8.43
CA VAL A 161 -4.40 10.89 9.77
C VAL A 161 -4.36 12.36 10.13
N GLU A 162 -5.36 12.82 10.87
CA GLU A 162 -5.36 14.17 11.42
C GLU A 162 -4.64 14.16 12.77
N LYS A 163 -3.60 14.99 12.91
CA LYS A 163 -2.84 15.17 14.15
C LYS A 163 -2.61 16.65 14.39
N ASP A 164 -3.00 17.13 15.57
CA ASP A 164 -2.83 18.53 15.98
C ASP A 164 -3.45 19.54 14.97
N GLY A 165 -4.59 19.17 14.37
CA GLY A 165 -5.27 19.97 13.33
C GLY A 165 -4.55 20.00 11.98
N LYS A 166 -3.59 19.10 11.75
CA LYS A 166 -2.85 18.95 10.50
C LYS A 166 -3.00 17.55 9.93
N ASP A 167 -3.19 17.46 8.63
CA ASP A 167 -3.19 16.18 7.92
C ASP A 167 -1.75 15.65 7.79
N ARG A 168 -1.49 14.45 8.32
CA ARG A 168 -0.20 13.76 8.24
C ARG A 168 -0.31 12.52 7.36
N LEU A 169 0.62 12.38 6.40
CA LEU A 169 0.69 11.16 5.60
C LEU A 169 1.50 10.08 6.34
N LEU A 170 0.96 8.86 6.37
CA LEU A 170 1.62 7.72 6.99
C LEU A 170 2.65 7.12 6.03
N ASP A 171 3.83 6.76 6.55
CA ASP A 171 4.80 5.96 5.82
C ASP A 171 4.62 4.48 6.18
N ILE A 172 4.18 3.71 5.19
CA ILE A 172 3.90 2.28 5.30
C ILE A 172 4.85 1.45 4.43
N SER A 173 5.93 2.06 3.93
CA SER A 173 6.90 1.39 3.06
C SER A 173 7.61 0.21 3.75
N GLN A 174 7.53 0.12 5.08
CA GLN A 174 8.04 -1.00 5.87
C GLN A 174 7.08 -2.20 5.94
N ASP A 175 5.76 -2.01 5.80
CA ASP A 175 4.76 -3.08 5.88
C ASP A 175 4.66 -3.89 4.58
N ILE A 176 4.92 -3.25 3.43
CA ILE A 176 4.84 -3.91 2.11
C ILE A 176 6.05 -4.84 1.91
N SER A 177 7.23 -4.45 2.40
CA SER A 177 8.44 -5.25 2.24
C SER A 177 8.52 -6.43 3.22
N SER A 178 7.79 -6.36 4.34
CA SER A 178 7.86 -7.38 5.38
C SER A 178 7.10 -8.64 4.99
N HIS A 179 5.91 -8.58 4.39
CA HIS A 179 5.18 -9.81 4.04
C HIS A 179 5.78 -10.61 2.86
N GLU A 180 6.20 -9.95 1.78
CA GLU A 180 6.84 -10.67 0.65
C GLU A 180 8.25 -11.17 1.00
N LYS A 181 9.05 -10.38 1.75
CA LYS A 181 10.36 -10.85 2.21
C LYS A 181 10.24 -11.94 3.26
N VAL A 182 9.24 -11.90 4.16
CA VAL A 182 9.05 -12.96 5.16
C VAL A 182 8.73 -14.28 4.44
N GLU A 183 7.80 -14.36 3.51
CA GLU A 183 7.52 -15.65 2.86
C GLU A 183 8.68 -16.20 2.00
N GLU A 184 9.37 -15.34 1.23
CA GLU A 184 10.54 -15.78 0.45
C GLU A 184 11.75 -16.08 1.35
N SER A 185 11.99 -15.28 2.39
CA SER A 185 13.09 -15.52 3.32
C SER A 185 12.84 -16.77 4.15
N PHE A 186 11.62 -17.04 4.63
CA PHE A 186 11.32 -18.26 5.38
C PHE A 186 11.49 -19.51 4.50
N LYS A 187 10.98 -19.51 3.25
CA LYS A 187 11.20 -20.63 2.30
C LYS A 187 12.67 -20.83 1.93
N LYS A 188 13.48 -19.76 1.94
CA LYS A 188 14.92 -19.82 1.66
C LYS A 188 15.74 -20.19 2.89
N LEU A 189 15.36 -19.75 4.09
CA LEU A 189 15.98 -20.10 5.37
C LEU A 189 15.76 -21.58 5.69
N GLU A 190 14.53 -22.08 5.51
CA GLU A 190 14.18 -23.51 5.68
C GLU A 190 15.04 -24.44 4.79
N LYS A 191 15.47 -23.95 3.62
CA LYS A 191 16.32 -24.73 2.70
C LYS A 191 17.82 -24.60 2.98
N THR A 192 18.27 -23.59 3.73
CA THR A 192 19.69 -23.23 3.79
C THR A 192 20.32 -23.42 5.18
N THR A 193 19.56 -23.38 6.26
CA THR A 193 20.10 -23.56 7.62
C THR A 193 19.71 -24.92 8.20
N LYS A 194 20.66 -25.85 8.22
CA LYS A 194 20.62 -27.01 9.13
C LYS A 194 20.85 -26.50 10.55
N VAL A 195 19.78 -26.08 11.21
CA VAL A 195 19.79 -25.74 12.64
C VAL A 195 20.24 -26.98 13.41
N LYS A 196 21.34 -26.86 14.17
CA LYS A 196 21.83 -27.95 15.01
C LYS A 196 21.19 -27.86 16.38
N VAL A 197 20.99 -29.02 17.00
CA VAL A 197 20.57 -29.08 18.40
C VAL A 197 21.64 -28.40 19.25
N GLY A 198 21.26 -27.35 19.96
CA GLY A 198 22.16 -26.55 20.80
C GLY A 198 22.48 -25.15 20.30
N ASP A 199 22.04 -24.76 19.09
CA ASP A 199 22.20 -23.39 18.58
C ASP A 199 21.39 -22.38 19.44
N ILE A 200 21.80 -21.12 19.44
CA ILE A 200 21.23 -20.07 20.30
C ILE A 200 20.11 -19.32 19.56
N CYS A 201 18.99 -19.10 20.23
CA CYS A 201 17.89 -18.27 19.76
C CYS A 201 17.73 -17.05 20.67
N PHE A 202 18.08 -15.87 20.16
CA PHE A 202 17.92 -14.61 20.86
C PHE A 202 16.49 -14.09 20.68
N VAL A 203 15.82 -13.80 21.79
CA VAL A 203 14.47 -13.20 21.78
C VAL A 203 14.58 -11.72 22.08
N MET A 204 14.19 -10.90 21.11
CA MET A 204 14.12 -9.44 21.21
C MET A 204 12.65 -9.01 21.20
N MET A 205 12.12 -8.68 22.38
CA MET A 205 10.76 -8.15 22.53
C MET A 205 10.71 -7.16 23.70
N PRO A 206 9.65 -6.33 23.81
CA PRO A 206 9.43 -5.57 25.04
C PRO A 206 9.12 -6.53 26.19
N PHE A 207 9.98 -6.59 27.20
CA PHE A 207 9.82 -7.46 28.37
C PHE A 207 8.99 -6.83 29.51
N ALA A 208 8.52 -5.60 29.31
CA ALA A 208 7.63 -4.94 30.25
C ALA A 208 6.20 -5.50 30.16
N ASP A 209 5.46 -5.38 31.25
CA ASP A 209 4.02 -5.66 31.23
C ASP A 209 3.30 -4.77 30.22
N PRO A 210 2.22 -5.28 29.59
CA PRO A 210 1.51 -6.53 29.89
C PRO A 210 2.07 -7.79 29.17
N ILE A 211 3.00 -7.61 28.23
CA ILE A 211 3.46 -8.68 27.32
C ILE A 211 4.74 -9.38 27.78
N GLY A 212 5.41 -8.86 28.80
CA GLY A 212 6.66 -9.41 29.33
C GLY A 212 6.60 -10.87 29.75
N SER A 213 5.42 -11.32 30.23
CA SER A 213 5.22 -12.71 30.64
C SER A 213 5.22 -13.72 29.48
N TYR A 214 5.15 -13.25 28.22
CA TYR A 214 5.09 -14.13 27.05
C TYR A 214 6.43 -14.84 26.81
N TYR A 215 7.56 -14.24 27.23
CA TYR A 215 8.87 -14.89 27.12
C TYR A 215 8.88 -16.25 27.83
N GLU A 216 8.51 -16.29 29.10
CA GLU A 216 8.50 -17.52 29.89
C GLU A 216 7.36 -18.46 29.49
N LYS A 217 6.19 -17.93 29.07
CA LYS A 217 5.00 -18.75 28.79
C LYS A 217 4.96 -19.33 27.37
N VAL A 218 5.58 -18.66 26.40
CA VAL A 218 5.41 -18.97 24.97
C VAL A 218 6.75 -19.19 24.29
N TYR A 219 7.65 -18.20 24.36
CA TYR A 219 8.86 -18.22 23.54
C TYR A 219 9.88 -19.25 24.05
N LYS A 220 10.24 -19.18 25.34
CA LYS A 220 11.19 -20.12 25.96
C LYS A 220 10.81 -21.60 25.75
N PRO A 221 9.58 -22.05 26.07
CA PRO A 221 9.23 -23.45 25.86
C PRO A 221 9.18 -23.85 24.38
N ALA A 222 8.82 -22.95 23.47
CA ALA A 222 8.83 -23.23 22.04
C ALA A 222 10.26 -23.40 21.48
N ILE A 223 11.18 -22.54 21.93
CA ILE A 223 12.60 -22.57 21.54
C ILE A 223 13.29 -23.84 22.07
N GLU A 224 13.07 -24.19 23.34
CA GLU A 224 13.60 -25.42 23.92
C GLU A 224 13.05 -26.67 23.22
N LYS A 225 11.74 -26.68 22.88
CA LYS A 225 11.11 -27.77 22.13
C LYS A 225 11.69 -27.89 20.71
N ALA A 226 12.18 -26.80 20.13
CA ALA A 226 12.90 -26.81 18.86
C ALA A 226 14.37 -27.26 18.98
N GLY A 227 14.84 -27.60 20.19
CA GLY A 227 16.21 -28.04 20.43
C GLY A 227 17.23 -26.89 20.48
N LEU A 228 16.76 -25.65 20.64
CA LEU A 228 17.58 -24.45 20.69
C LEU A 228 17.72 -23.94 22.13
N LYS A 229 18.76 -23.14 22.39
CA LYS A 229 18.96 -22.46 23.67
C LYS A 229 18.34 -21.07 23.64
N PRO A 230 17.30 -20.78 24.44
CA PRO A 230 16.69 -19.46 24.48
C PRO A 230 17.58 -18.47 25.25
N VAL A 231 17.82 -17.30 24.67
CA VAL A 231 18.51 -16.18 25.32
C VAL A 231 17.61 -14.96 25.29
N ARG A 232 17.31 -14.42 26.48
CA ARG A 232 16.54 -13.19 26.65
C ARG A 232 17.50 -12.02 26.45
N ALA A 233 17.23 -11.15 25.49
CA ALA A 233 18.20 -10.13 25.12
C ALA A 233 18.38 -8.98 26.15
N ASP A 234 17.53 -8.89 27.17
CA ASP A 234 17.60 -7.92 28.28
C ASP A 234 18.41 -8.41 29.49
N ASN A 235 18.55 -9.73 29.68
CA ASN A 235 19.38 -10.29 30.74
C ASN A 235 20.79 -10.52 30.18
N GLU A 236 21.72 -9.69 30.65
CA GLU A 236 23.18 -9.86 30.54
C GLU A 236 23.86 -9.51 29.21
N ILE A 237 23.15 -8.99 28.20
CA ILE A 237 23.79 -8.39 27.00
C ILE A 237 24.04 -6.88 27.16
N PHE A 238 23.45 -6.23 28.17
CA PHE A 238 23.56 -4.78 28.38
C PHE A 238 24.51 -4.37 29.53
N GLY A 239 25.69 -4.99 29.60
CA GLY A 239 26.82 -4.35 30.28
C GLY A 239 27.23 -3.07 29.54
N SER A 240 27.58 -2.00 30.25
CA SER A 240 27.85 -0.66 29.70
C SER A 240 28.87 -0.65 28.55
N GLY A 241 28.39 -0.76 27.32
CA GLY A 241 29.18 -0.87 26.09
C GLY A 241 28.29 -0.69 24.85
N LYS A 242 28.91 -0.41 23.70
CA LYS A 242 28.16 -0.26 22.44
C LYS A 242 27.61 -1.63 22.03
N ILE A 243 26.29 -1.72 21.91
CA ILE A 243 25.52 -2.90 21.44
C ILE A 243 26.18 -3.64 20.27
N ILE A 244 26.79 -2.89 19.35
CA ILE A 244 27.38 -3.43 18.12
C ILE A 244 28.62 -4.28 18.42
N ASP A 245 29.46 -3.87 19.38
CA ASP A 245 30.74 -4.53 19.68
C ASP A 245 30.54 -5.86 20.41
N GLN A 246 29.48 -5.96 21.23
CA GLN A 246 29.14 -7.18 21.99
C GLN A 246 28.47 -8.24 21.11
N ILE A 247 27.55 -7.84 20.21
CA ILE A 247 26.95 -8.74 19.20
C ILE A 247 28.05 -9.33 18.30
N TRP A 248 29.05 -8.52 17.93
CA TRP A 248 30.16 -8.98 17.10
C TRP A 248 31.06 -9.98 17.84
N SER A 249 31.23 -9.83 19.16
CA SER A 249 32.00 -10.77 19.98
C SER A 249 31.32 -12.13 20.10
N GLU A 250 30.01 -12.18 20.35
CA GLU A 250 29.28 -13.45 20.51
C GLU A 250 29.17 -14.24 19.22
N ILE A 251 28.97 -13.57 18.07
CA ILE A 251 28.92 -14.24 16.76
C ILE A 251 30.24 -14.93 16.41
N ASN A 252 31.39 -14.37 16.85
CA ASN A 252 32.71 -14.93 16.55
C ASN A 252 33.26 -15.86 17.64
N SER A 253 32.53 -16.02 18.76
CA SER A 253 32.91 -16.91 19.86
C SER A 253 32.14 -18.25 19.86
N ALA A 254 31.19 -18.43 18.92
CA ALA A 254 30.36 -19.62 18.74
C ALA A 254 30.91 -20.60 17.71
#